data_AF-A0A8T8I5A5-F1
#
_entry.id   AF-A0A8T8I5A5-F1
#
_cell.length_a   1.000
_cell.length_b   1.000
_cell.length_c   1.000
_cell.angle_alpha   90.00
_cell.angle_beta   90.00
_cell.angle_gamma   90.00
#
_symmetry.space_group_name_H-M   'P 1'
#
loop_
_entity.id
_entity.type
_entity.pdbx_description
1 polymer ?
#
loop_
_entity_poly.entity_id
_entity_poly.type
_entity_poly.pdbx_seq_one_letter_code
_entity_poly.pdbx_strand_id
1 'polypeptide(L)' 'MSEQPKVRTAEGVVQGRRRQGHAVFRGIPYAQPPVGALRFAAPAPPHRWEGTRQAVEFGPAVPLSLP' A
#
# COMPACT_ATOMS: atom_id res chain seq x y z
N MET A 1 10.11 -8.92 21.92
CA MET A 1 10.24 -8.17 20.65
C MET A 1 9.07 -8.56 19.76
N SER A 2 8.12 -7.67 19.47
CA SER A 2 7.04 -8.01 18.52
C SER A 2 7.64 -8.24 17.14
N GLU A 3 7.48 -9.44 16.63
CA GLU A 3 7.88 -9.81 15.27
C GLU A 3 7.14 -8.91 14.26
N GLN A 4 7.89 -8.31 13.33
CA GLN A 4 7.34 -7.49 12.25
C GLN A 4 7.26 -8.35 10.98
N PRO A 5 6.07 -8.84 10.59
CA PRO A 5 5.94 -9.76 9.48
C PRO A 5 6.39 -9.10 8.17
N LYS A 6 7.21 -9.81 7.39
CA LYS A 6 7.64 -9.42 6.05
C LYS A 6 7.08 -10.40 5.03
N VAL A 7 6.54 -9.88 3.92
CA VAL A 7 5.94 -10.68 2.83
C VAL A 7 6.44 -10.15 1.49
N ARG A 8 6.76 -11.04 0.56
CA ARG A 8 7.14 -10.70 -0.82
C ARG A 8 5.89 -10.66 -1.70
N THR A 9 5.68 -9.55 -2.40
CA THR A 9 4.65 -9.39 -3.46
C THR A 9 5.30 -9.40 -4.85
N ALA A 10 4.50 -9.22 -5.90
CA ALA A 10 5.02 -9.09 -7.27
C ALA A 10 5.79 -7.76 -7.49
N GLU A 11 5.51 -6.75 -6.66
CA GLU A 11 6.05 -5.39 -6.75
C GLU A 11 7.25 -5.15 -5.83
N GLY A 12 7.38 -5.93 -4.76
CA GLY A 12 8.49 -5.80 -3.80
C GLY A 12 8.16 -6.44 -2.45
N VAL A 13 9.02 -6.21 -1.45
CA VAL A 13 8.77 -6.70 -0.08
C VAL A 13 8.00 -5.65 0.71
N VAL A 14 7.00 -6.08 1.48
CA VAL A 14 6.26 -5.25 2.45
C VAL A 14 6.51 -5.73 3.87
N GLN A 15 6.55 -4.79 4.82
CA GLN A 15 6.65 -5.07 6.24
C GLN A 15 5.45 -4.49 6.99
N GLY A 16 4.70 -5.35 7.68
CA GLY A 16 3.53 -4.99 8.48
C GLY A 16 3.81 -5.05 9.97
N ARG A 17 2.73 -5.09 10.77
CA ARG A 17 2.80 -5.26 12.23
C ARG A 17 1.85 -6.36 12.69
N ARG A 18 2.22 -7.07 13.77
CA ARG A 18 1.28 -7.93 14.50
C ARG A 18 0.31 -7.07 15.31
N ARG A 19 -0.98 -7.34 15.20
CA ARG A 19 -2.04 -6.70 15.99
C ARG A 19 -3.08 -7.75 16.38
N GLN A 20 -3.29 -7.97 17.67
CA GLN A 20 -4.29 -8.90 18.21
C GLN A 20 -4.19 -10.31 17.57
N GLY A 21 -2.97 -10.85 17.44
CA GLY A 21 -2.74 -12.16 16.80
C GLY A 21 -2.67 -12.15 15.28
N HIS A 22 -3.16 -11.11 14.60
CA HIS A 22 -3.14 -11.00 13.14
C HIS A 22 -1.89 -10.28 12.61
N ALA A 23 -1.40 -10.66 11.43
CA ALA A 23 -0.47 -9.86 10.67
C ALA A 23 -1.27 -8.82 9.86
N VAL A 24 -0.99 -7.54 10.07
CA VAL A 24 -1.71 -6.43 9.45
C VAL A 24 -0.77 -5.61 8.58
N PHE A 25 -1.19 -5.37 7.35
CA PHE A 25 -0.49 -4.56 6.36
C PHE A 25 -1.43 -3.48 5.83
N ARG A 26 -0.95 -2.24 5.72
CA ARG A 26 -1.74 -1.06 5.33
C ARG A 26 -0.97 -0.19 4.34
N GLY A 27 -1.68 0.53 3.48
CA GLY A 27 -1.07 1.49 2.56
C GLY A 27 -0.23 0.88 1.43
N ILE A 28 -0.48 -0.39 1.07
CA ILE A 28 0.17 -1.03 -0.09
C ILE A 28 -0.53 -0.54 -1.37
N PRO A 29 0.20 0.04 -2.34
CA PRO A 29 -0.40 0.46 -3.60
C PRO A 29 -0.72 -0.75 -4.46
N TYR A 30 -1.92 -0.75 -5.01
CA TYR A 30 -2.37 -1.75 -5.98
C TYR A 30 -2.46 -1.19 -7.40
N ALA A 31 -2.28 0.12 -7.56
CA ALA A 31 -2.30 0.85 -8.83
C ALA A 31 -1.43 2.11 -8.72
N GLN A 32 -1.09 2.71 -9.86
CA GLN A 32 -0.49 4.04 -9.88
C GLN A 32 -1.50 5.10 -9.42
N PRO A 33 -1.05 6.22 -8.81
CA PRO A 33 -1.93 7.33 -8.45
C PRO A 33 -2.70 7.85 -9.67
N PRO A 34 -4.04 7.93 -9.64
CA PRO A 34 -4.87 8.33 -10.78
C PRO A 34 -4.94 9.86 -10.94
N VAL A 35 -3.76 10.49 -11.05
CA VAL A 35 -3.59 11.95 -11.14
C VAL A 35 -3.01 12.36 -12.49
N GLY A 36 -3.14 13.64 -12.85
CA GLY A 36 -2.62 14.17 -14.12
C GLY A 36 -3.20 13.43 -15.33
N ALA A 37 -2.34 12.94 -16.21
CA ALA A 37 -2.73 12.19 -17.41
C ALA A 37 -3.46 10.86 -17.10
N LEU A 38 -3.34 10.32 -15.89
CA LEU A 38 -4.04 9.11 -15.46
C LEU A 38 -5.44 9.40 -14.88
N ARG A 39 -5.82 10.67 -14.73
CA ARG A 39 -7.16 11.01 -14.27
C ARG A 39 -8.19 10.53 -15.30
N PHE A 40 -9.20 9.80 -14.85
CA PHE A 40 -10.25 9.18 -15.67
C PHE A 40 -9.78 8.05 -16.61
N ALA A 41 -8.53 7.61 -16.50
CA ALA A 41 -8.03 6.43 -17.21
C ALA A 41 -8.28 5.15 -16.39
N ALA A 42 -8.14 3.98 -17.04
CA ALA A 42 -8.10 2.71 -16.34
C ALA A 42 -6.91 2.65 -15.35
N PRO A 43 -7.01 1.91 -14.23
CA PRO A 43 -5.90 1.77 -13.29
C PRO A 43 -4.66 1.17 -13.95
N ALA A 44 -3.53 1.88 -13.84
CA ALA A 44 -2.23 1.36 -14.30
C ALA A 44 -1.55 0.53 -13.20
N PRO A 45 -0.79 -0.52 -13.53
CA PRO A 45 -0.05 -1.31 -12.54
C PRO A 45 0.93 -0.46 -11.72
N PRO A 46 1.04 -0.71 -10.41
CA PRO A 46 1.93 0.08 -9.54
C PRO A 46 3.40 -0.13 -9.91
N HIS A 47 4.22 0.87 -9.63
CA HIS A 47 5.67 0.74 -9.79
C HIS A 47 6.23 -0.28 -8.77
N ARG A 48 7.16 -1.11 -9.23
CA ARG A 48 7.97 -1.94 -8.34
C ARG A 48 8.84 -1.05 -7.44
N TRP A 49 9.20 -1.55 -6.27
CA TRP A 49 10.14 -0.88 -5.36
C TRP A 49 11.25 -1.83 -4.93
N GLU A 50 12.42 -1.25 -4.69
CA GLU A 50 13.55 -1.96 -4.11
C GLU A 50 13.46 -1.97 -2.58
N GLY A 51 14.12 -2.94 -1.96
CA GLY A 51 14.13 -3.09 -0.51
C GLY A 51 12.78 -3.48 0.08
N THR A 52 12.47 -2.93 1.25
CA THR A 52 11.26 -3.24 2.02
C THR A 52 10.43 -1.98 2.24
N ARG A 53 9.17 -2.00 1.80
CA ARG A 53 8.20 -0.93 2.03
C ARG A 53 7.52 -1.12 3.38
N GLN A 54 7.47 -0.06 4.19
CA GLN A 54 6.68 -0.06 5.42
C GLN A 54 5.19 0.00 5.08
N ALA A 55 4.43 -0.96 5.59
CA ALA A 55 3.00 -1.12 5.34
C ALA A 55 2.23 -1.10 6.67
N VAL A 56 2.43 -0.03 7.46
CA VAL A 56 1.91 0.06 8.83
C VAL A 56 0.89 1.19 9.00
N GLU A 57 0.97 2.21 8.16
CA GLU A 57 0.06 3.36 8.10
C GLU A 57 -0.97 3.18 6.98
N PHE A 58 -2.15 3.76 7.17
CA PHE A 58 -3.13 3.85 6.09
C PHE A 58 -2.63 4.80 4.99
N GLY A 59 -3.02 4.51 3.75
CA GLY A 59 -2.85 5.45 2.65
C GLY A 59 -3.83 6.63 2.76
N PRO A 60 -3.66 7.67 1.94
CA PRO A 60 -4.61 8.77 1.88
C PRO A 60 -5.99 8.26 1.45
N ALA A 61 -7.03 8.87 2.02
CA ALA A 61 -8.39 8.67 1.52
C ALA A 61 -8.52 9.24 0.10
N VAL A 62 -9.45 8.69 -0.68
CA VAL A 62 -9.80 9.23 -1.99
C VAL A 62 -10.49 10.60 -1.83
N PRO A 63 -10.48 11.45 -2.87
CA PRO A 63 -11.26 12.69 -2.85
C PRO A 63 -12.74 12.36 -2.60
N LEU A 64 -13.29 12.95 -1.54
CA LEU A 64 -14.68 12.81 -1.16
C LEU A 64 -15.23 14.18 -0.77
N SER A 65 -16.30 14.59 -1.42
CA SER A 65 -17.06 15.78 -1.04
C SER A 65 -18.12 15.36 -0.03
N LEU A 66 -17.82 15.50 1.26
CA LEU A 66 -18.84 15.38 2.30
C LEU A 66 -19.73 16.65 2.28
N PRO A 67 -21.05 16.53 2.49
CA PRO A 67 -21.95 17.68 2.58
C PRO A 67 -21.63 18.59 3.77
#